data_AF-A0A9P5Y200-F1
#
_entry.id   AF-A0A9P5Y200-F1
#
_cell.length_a   1.000
_cell.length_b   1.000
_cell.length_c   1.000
_cell.angle_alpha   90.00
_cell.angle_beta   90.00
_cell.angle_gamma   90.00
#
_symmetry.space_group_name_H-M   'P 1'
#
loop_
_entity.id
_entity.type
_entity.pdbx_description
1 polymer ?
#
loop_
_entity_poly.entity_id
_entity_poly.type
_entity_poly.pdbx_seq_one_letter_code
_entity_poly.pdbx_strand_id
1 'polypeptide(L)'
;AWILAGFSFNSVEDPKVCKLFILCSPGANVPGRKKLSMSILLREVIKIEGVVQEELKGKYSTSHSDVWKSIAKKHLCAFTFTADFEAHLSEVYDLSKQ
;
A
#
# COMPACT_ATOMS: atom_id res chain seq x y z
N ALA A 1 -9.41 -5.50 18.19
CA ALA A 1 -10.10 -6.81 18.20
C ALA A 1 -9.65 -7.68 17.03
N TRP A 2 -10.05 -7.40 15.78
CA TRP A 2 -9.77 -8.23 14.59
C TRP A 2 -8.30 -8.60 14.36
N ILE A 3 -7.40 -7.62 14.33
CA ILE A 3 -5.95 -7.83 14.14
C ILE A 3 -5.35 -8.58 15.34
N LEU A 4 -5.78 -8.27 16.56
CA LEU A 4 -5.30 -8.92 17.80
C LEU A 4 -5.77 -10.38 17.90
N ALA A 5 -6.93 -10.70 17.33
CA ALA A 5 -7.50 -12.05 17.32
C ALA A 5 -6.97 -12.92 16.16
N GLY A 6 -6.00 -12.42 15.38
CA GLY A 6 -5.35 -13.20 14.31
C GLY A 6 -6.25 -13.47 13.09
N PHE A 7 -7.34 -12.73 12.92
CA PHE A 7 -8.17 -12.90 11.72
C PHE A 7 -7.42 -12.43 10.48
N SER A 8 -7.45 -13.26 9.43
CA SER A 8 -6.94 -12.88 8.13
C SER A 8 -7.72 -11.68 7.58
N PHE A 9 -7.02 -10.76 6.92
CA PHE A 9 -7.64 -9.63 6.22
C PHE A 9 -8.63 -10.05 5.14
N ASN A 10 -8.51 -11.26 4.59
CA ASN A 10 -9.47 -11.78 3.63
C ASN A 10 -10.76 -12.28 4.31
N SER A 11 -10.65 -12.77 5.55
CA SER A 11 -11.79 -13.30 6.29
C SER A 11 -12.78 -12.22 6.71
N VAL A 12 -12.34 -10.96 6.83
CA VAL A 12 -13.23 -9.84 7.24
C VAL A 12 -14.15 -9.34 6.12
N GLU A 13 -13.97 -9.85 4.90
CA GLU A 13 -14.87 -9.61 3.76
C GLU A 13 -15.73 -10.83 3.44
N ASP A 14 -15.52 -11.97 4.11
CA ASP A 14 -16.35 -13.15 3.95
C ASP A 14 -17.74 -12.91 4.57
N PRO A 15 -18.84 -13.05 3.80
CA PRO A 15 -20.19 -12.80 4.31
C PRO A 15 -20.59 -13.70 5.49
N LYS A 16 -20.10 -14.94 5.57
CA LYS A 16 -20.38 -15.86 6.69
C LYS A 16 -19.68 -15.40 7.96
N VAL A 17 -18.43 -14.93 7.83
CA VAL A 17 -17.68 -14.36 8.95
C VAL A 17 -18.41 -13.09 9.45
N CYS A 18 -18.79 -12.19 8.56
CA CYS A 18 -19.56 -10.99 8.92
C CYS A 18 -20.86 -11.33 9.66
N LYS A 19 -21.62 -12.33 9.18
CA LYS A 19 -22.85 -12.80 9.84
C LYS A 19 -22.58 -13.35 11.23
N LEU A 20 -21.52 -14.14 11.41
CA LEU A 20 -21.12 -14.67 12.72
C LEU A 20 -20.85 -13.53 13.71
N PHE A 21 -20.11 -12.49 13.29
CA PHE A 21 -19.82 -11.36 14.15
C PHE A 21 -21.05 -10.52 14.50
N ILE A 22 -21.98 -10.34 13.56
CA ILE A 22 -23.27 -9.68 13.83
C ILE A 22 -24.11 -10.50 14.82
N LEU A 23 -24.06 -11.84 14.73
CA LEU A 23 -24.76 -12.74 15.66
C LEU A 23 -24.17 -12.66 17.07
N CYS A 24 -22.83 -12.70 17.18
CA CYS A 24 -22.12 -12.65 18.46
C CYS A 24 -22.19 -11.27 19.13
N SER A 25 -22.36 -10.21 18.35
CA SER A 25 -22.49 -8.83 18.85
C SER A 25 -23.45 -8.05 17.95
N PRO A 26 -24.75 -8.07 18.25
CA PRO A 26 -25.75 -7.30 17.51
C PRO A 26 -25.38 -5.81 17.49
N GLY A 27 -25.24 -5.23 16.29
CA GLY A 27 -24.79 -3.84 16.11
C GLY A 27 -23.28 -3.66 15.88
N ALA A 28 -22.50 -4.75 15.84
CA ALA A 28 -21.09 -4.67 15.49
C ALA A 28 -20.90 -4.18 14.05
N ASN A 29 -20.18 -3.06 13.90
CA ASN A 29 -19.74 -2.56 12.60
C ASN A 29 -18.46 -3.29 12.18
N VAL A 30 -18.58 -4.27 11.27
CA VAL A 30 -17.43 -5.02 10.75
C VAL A 30 -16.63 -4.10 9.82
N PRO A 31 -15.38 -3.74 10.18
CA PRO A 31 -14.57 -2.89 9.31
C PRO A 31 -14.11 -3.69 8.09
N GLY A 32 -14.28 -3.11 6.89
CA GLY A 32 -13.75 -3.70 5.67
C GLY A 32 -12.22 -3.81 5.68
N ARG A 33 -11.67 -4.66 4.81
CA ARG A 33 -10.22 -4.93 4.73
C ARG A 33 -9.39 -3.66 4.67
N LYS A 34 -9.78 -2.72 3.81
CA LYS A 34 -9.08 -1.44 3.65
C LYS A 34 -8.98 -0.69 4.99
N LYS A 35 -10.05 -0.64 5.78
CA LYS A 35 -10.04 0.05 7.08
C LYS A 35 -9.11 -0.64 8.08
N LEU A 36 -8.99 -1.96 8.03
CA LEU A 36 -8.10 -2.73 8.90
C LEU A 36 -6.63 -2.61 8.49
N SER A 37 -6.31 -2.73 7.20
CA SER A 37 -4.92 -2.77 6.73
C SER A 37 -4.32 -1.38 6.50
N MET A 38 -5.11 -0.39 6.09
CA MET A 38 -4.60 0.92 5.64
C MET A 38 -3.78 1.62 6.73
N SER A 39 -4.24 1.58 7.98
CA SER A 39 -3.51 2.24 9.08
C SER A 39 -2.13 1.63 9.32
N ILE A 40 -1.98 0.31 9.12
CA ILE A 40 -0.69 -0.39 9.26
C ILE A 40 0.19 -0.07 8.04
N LEU A 41 -0.37 -0.18 6.84
CA LEU A 41 0.35 0.12 5.60
C LEU A 41 0.87 1.55 5.59
N LEU A 42 0.05 2.53 5.96
CA LEU A 42 0.47 3.93 6.03
C LEU A 42 1.59 4.15 7.04
N ARG A 43 1.54 3.49 8.21
CA ARG A 43 2.63 3.58 9.19
C ARG A 43 3.93 3.02 8.66
N GLU A 44 3.88 1.89 7.96
CA GLU A 44 5.09 1.28 7.40
C GLU A 44 5.63 2.09 6.22
N VAL A 45 4.76 2.64 5.37
CA VAL A 45 5.15 3.57 4.30
C VAL A 45 5.88 4.78 4.88
N ILE A 46 5.29 5.47 5.87
CA ILE A 46 5.92 6.64 6.52
C ILE A 46 7.28 6.28 7.12
N LYS A 47 7.37 5.11 7.76
CA LYS A 47 8.61 4.63 8.35
C LYS A 47 9.68 4.38 7.29
N ILE A 48 9.35 3.69 6.21
CA ILE A 48 10.27 3.40 5.10
C ILE A 48 10.69 4.69 4.41
N GLU A 49 9.76 5.61 4.13
CA GLU A 49 10.07 6.92 3.56
C GLU A 49 11.08 7.70 4.42
N GLY A 50 10.90 7.69 5.74
CA GLY A 50 11.84 8.35 6.66
C GLY A 50 13.24 7.72 6.64
N VAL A 51 13.33 6.38 6.59
CA VAL A 51 14.61 5.66 6.48
C VAL A 51 15.31 6.02 5.16
N VAL A 52 14.59 5.93 4.05
CA VAL A 52 15.11 6.26 2.72
C VAL A 52 15.57 7.71 2.64
N GLN A 53 14.80 8.66 3.21
CA GLN A 53 15.20 10.07 3.22
C GLN A 53 16.49 10.33 3.98
N GLU A 54 16.67 9.72 5.14
CA GLU A 54 17.93 9.85 5.90
C GLU A 54 19.09 9.14 5.19
N GLU A 55 18.86 7.97 4.59
CA GLU A 55 19.89 7.25 3.82
C GLU A 55 20.36 8.02 2.59
N LEU A 56 19.48 8.77 1.91
CA LEU A 56 19.79 9.52 0.69
C LEU A 56 20.36 10.92 0.96
N LYS A 57 20.35 11.37 2.21
CA LYS A 57 20.71 12.74 2.58
C LYS A 57 22.17 13.04 2.22
N GLY A 58 22.36 14.02 1.34
CA GLY A 58 23.68 14.46 0.88
C GLY A 58 24.35 13.56 -0.16
N LYS A 59 23.64 12.55 -0.68
CA LYS A 59 24.14 11.65 -1.73
C LYS A 59 23.71 12.12 -3.11
N TYR A 60 24.52 11.81 -4.11
CA TYR A 60 24.13 11.99 -5.51
C TYR A 60 23.22 10.83 -5.93
N SER A 61 22.06 11.17 -6.50
CA SER A 61 21.11 10.20 -7.02
C SER A 61 20.83 10.44 -8.49
N THR A 62 20.74 9.36 -9.26
CA THR A 62 20.24 9.40 -10.64
C THR A 62 18.80 8.91 -10.65
N SER A 63 17.86 9.75 -11.07
CA SER A 63 16.47 9.34 -11.28
C SER A 63 16.24 8.96 -12.74
N HIS A 64 15.57 7.84 -12.99
CA HIS A 64 15.05 7.46 -14.30
C HIS A 64 13.53 7.39 -14.25
N SER A 65 12.88 7.85 -15.31
CA SER A 65 11.43 7.78 -15.47
C SER A 65 11.10 7.00 -16.73
N ASP A 66 10.35 5.91 -16.57
CA ASP A 66 9.89 5.08 -17.68
C ASP A 66 8.39 5.22 -17.83
N VAL A 67 7.96 5.58 -19.05
CA VAL A 67 6.55 5.72 -19.40
C VAL A 67 6.20 4.66 -20.44
N TRP A 68 5.14 3.89 -20.18
CA TRP A 68 4.65 2.90 -21.13
C TRP A 68 3.13 2.86 -21.19
N LYS A 69 2.59 2.35 -22.31
CA LYS A 69 1.16 2.13 -22.48
C LYS A 69 0.83 0.68 -22.21
N SER A 70 -0.04 0.43 -21.24
CA SER A 70 -0.55 -0.91 -20.95
C SER A 70 -1.50 -1.43 -22.04
N ILE A 71 -1.72 -2.75 -22.06
CA ILE A 71 -2.73 -3.41 -22.92
C ILE A 71 -4.14 -2.83 -22.67
N ALA A 72 -4.42 -2.41 -21.44
CA ALA A 72 -5.67 -1.74 -21.06
C ALA A 72 -5.76 -0.26 -21.53
N LYS A 73 -4.85 0.17 -22.43
CA LYS A 73 -4.71 1.55 -22.95
C LYS A 73 -4.43 2.62 -21.89
N LYS A 74 -4.03 2.23 -20.67
CA LYS A 74 -3.58 3.15 -19.64
C LYS A 74 -2.14 3.58 -19.88
N HIS A 75 -1.87 4.85 -19.64
CA HIS A 75 -0.54 5.46 -19.64
C HIS A 75 0.04 5.33 -18.24
N LEU A 76 1.06 4.50 -18.08
CA LEU A 76 1.72 4.23 -16.81
C LEU A 76 3.08 4.91 -16.78
N CYS A 77 3.45 5.49 -15.65
CA CYS A 77 4.77 6.10 -15.42
C CYS A 77 5.37 5.52 -14.15
N ALA A 78 6.55 4.91 -14.25
CA ALA A 78 7.36 4.55 -13.09
C ALA A 78 8.49 5.55 -12.93
N PHE A 79 8.78 5.89 -11.68
CA PHE A 79 10.02 6.58 -11.33
C PHE A 79 10.92 5.57 -10.61
N THR A 80 12.18 5.52 -11.00
CA THR A 80 13.22 4.81 -10.28
C THR A 80 14.29 5.81 -9.93
N PHE A 81 14.99 5.61 -8.83
CA PHE A 81 16.20 6.34 -8.56
C PHE A 81 17.28 5.41 -8.06
N THR A 82 18.52 5.73 -8.39
CA THR A 82 19.70 4.99 -7.97
C THR A 82 20.57 5.92 -7.14
N ALA A 83 20.92 5.49 -5.94
CA ALA A 83 21.87 6.18 -5.07
C ALA A 83 22.83 5.12 -4.49
N ASP A 84 24.12 5.43 -4.41
CA ASP A 84 25.16 4.49 -3.96
C ASP A 84 25.10 3.09 -4.63
N PHE A 85 24.79 3.06 -5.92
CA PHE A 85 24.64 1.81 -6.71
C PHE A 85 23.46 0.92 -6.30
N GLU A 86 22.58 1.36 -5.41
CA GLU A 86 21.31 0.69 -5.09
C GLU A 86 20.14 1.35 -5.83
N ALA A 87 19.32 0.52 -6.48
CA ALA A 87 18.15 0.97 -7.21
C ALA A 87 16.89 0.90 -6.34
N HIS A 88 16.22 2.03 -6.20
CA HIS A 88 14.95 2.16 -5.51
C HIS A 88 13.85 2.44 -6.55
N LEU A 89 12.80 1.64 -6.52
CA LEU A 89 11.61 1.84 -7.34
C LEU A 89 10.63 2.73 -6.57
N SER A 90 10.32 3.90 -7.11
CA SER A 90 9.15 4.69 -6.69
C SER A 90 7.90 4.08 -7.33
N GLU A 91 6.74 4.33 -6.72
CA GLU A 91 5.44 3.86 -7.17
C GLU A 91 5.19 4.09 -8.68
N VAL A 92 4.35 3.23 -9.28
CA VAL A 92 3.88 3.36 -10.66
C VAL A 92 2.58 4.16 -10.68
N TYR A 93 2.59 5.28 -11.39
CA TYR A 93 1.45 6.19 -11.52
C TYR A 93 0.64 5.91 -12.78
N ASP A 94 -0.70 5.92 -12.65
CA ASP A 94 -1.65 5.86 -13.78
C ASP A 94 -1.97 7.28 -14.24
N LEU A 95 -1.32 7.73 -15.32
CA LEU A 95 -1.46 9.06 -15.91
C LEU A 95 -2.75 9.23 -16.73
N SER A 96 -3.52 8.17 -16.98
CA SER A 96 -4.76 8.26 -17.75
C SER A 96 -5.95 8.83 -16.98
N LYS A 97 -5.76 9.14 -15.69
CA LYS A 97 -6.80 9.67 -14.79
C LYS A 97 -6.57 11.13 -14.37
N GLN A 98 -5.55 11.79 -14.91
CA GLN A 98 -5.36 13.23 -14.76
C GLN A 98 -6.16 14.02 -15.79
#